data_AF-A0AAW0KLX3-F1
#
_entry.id   AF-A0AAW0KLX3-F1
#
_cell.length_a   1.000
_cell.length_b   1.000
_cell.length_c   1.000
_cell.angle_alpha   90.00
_cell.angle_beta   90.00
_cell.angle_gamma   90.00
#
_symmetry.space_group_name_H-M   'P 1'
#
loop_
_entity.id
_entity.type
_entity.pdbx_description
1 polymer ?
#
loop_
_entity_poly.entity_id
_entity_poly.type
_entity_poly.pdbx_seq_one_letter_code
_entity_poly.pdbx_strand_id
1 'polypeptide(L)'
;MIPLSEIAQLFSSRGHHVTLITTPSNAKLLHKSLLHNNNNKESSFSIHTIPFPSQQVGLPEDLENFFSATDLDTAAKLYHGMTLLQTQIEHFITHNRPDCLIAS
;
A
#
# COMPACT_ATOMS: atom_id res chain seq x y z
N MET A 1 4.22 2.52 -6.09
CA MET A 1 3.00 1.68 -6.03
C MET A 1 2.80 0.83 -7.27
N ILE A 2 2.76 1.40 -8.49
CA ILE A 2 2.54 0.63 -9.73
C ILE A 2 3.58 -0.50 -9.92
N PRO A 3 4.91 -0.28 -9.80
CA PRO A 3 5.88 -1.36 -9.99
C PRO A 3 5.69 -2.53 -9.00
N LEU A 4 5.38 -2.25 -7.73
CA LEU A 4 5.10 -3.29 -6.74
C LEU A 4 3.83 -4.09 -7.06
N SER A 5 2.80 -3.45 -7.63
CA SER A 5 1.60 -4.15 -8.08
C SER A 5 1.86 -5.06 -9.29
N GLU A 6 2.75 -4.66 -10.20
CA GLU A 6 3.17 -5.51 -11.33
C GLU A 6 3.99 -6.70 -10.85
N ILE A 7 4.89 -6.49 -9.89
CA ILE A 7 5.62 -7.58 -9.21
C ILE A 7 4.63 -8.53 -8.54
N ALA A 8 3.64 -8.01 -7.80
CA ALA A 8 2.62 -8.84 -7.16
C ALA A 8 1.83 -9.67 -8.18
N GLN A 9 1.44 -9.07 -9.30
CA GLN A 9 0.79 -9.75 -10.41
C GLN A 9 1.68 -10.86 -11.01
N LEU A 10 2.98 -10.60 -11.16
CA LEU A 10 3.96 -11.52 -11.74
C LEU A 10 4.19 -12.76 -10.85
N PHE A 11 4.29 -12.58 -9.55
CA PHE A 11 4.41 -13.69 -8.59
C PHE A 11 3.10 -14.49 -8.52
N SER A 12 1.99 -13.78 -8.44
CA SER A 12 0.68 -14.40 -8.38
C SER A 12 0.33 -15.21 -9.63
N SER A 13 0.71 -14.74 -10.83
CA SER A 13 0.52 -15.49 -12.08
C SER A 13 1.34 -16.78 -12.15
N ARG A 14 2.31 -16.98 -11.25
CA ARG A 14 3.12 -18.20 -11.10
C ARG A 14 2.60 -19.13 -9.99
N GLY A 15 1.43 -18.83 -9.43
CA GLY A 15 0.80 -19.64 -8.38
C GLY A 15 1.25 -19.31 -6.96
N HIS A 16 1.99 -18.22 -6.75
CA HIS A 16 2.32 -17.77 -5.41
C HIS A 16 1.16 -16.99 -4.78
N HIS A 17 0.91 -17.22 -3.50
CA HIS A 17 0.02 -16.36 -2.73
C HIS A 17 0.71 -15.03 -2.45
N VAL A 18 0.11 -13.93 -2.89
CA VAL A 18 0.68 -12.59 -2.73
C VAL A 18 -0.35 -11.69 -2.06
N THR A 19 0.09 -10.96 -1.05
CA THR A 19 -0.67 -9.88 -0.42
C THR A 19 0.11 -8.58 -0.52
N LEU A 20 -0.51 -7.55 -1.10
CA LEU A 20 0.01 -6.20 -1.14
C LEU A 20 -0.54 -5.41 0.06
N ILE A 21 0.35 -4.93 0.93
CA ILE A 21 -0.02 -4.09 2.07
C ILE A 21 0.06 -2.63 1.65
N THR A 22 -0.98 -1.84 1.90
CA THR A 22 -1.03 -0.42 1.55
C THR A 22 -2.02 0.34 2.46
N THR A 23 -2.28 1.61 2.17
CA THR A 23 -3.26 2.44 2.88
C THR A 23 -4.56 2.59 2.07
N PRO A 24 -5.71 2.94 2.68
CA PRO A 24 -7.00 3.03 1.97
C PRO A 24 -6.99 3.93 0.73
N SER A 25 -6.36 5.10 0.79
CA SER A 25 -6.27 6.03 -0.35
C SER A 25 -5.44 5.44 -1.50
N ASN A 26 -4.30 4.80 -1.17
CA ASN A 26 -3.45 4.14 -2.15
C ASN A 26 -4.11 2.88 -2.75
N ALA A 27 -4.89 2.12 -1.98
CA ALA A 27 -5.68 0.98 -2.49
C ALA A 27 -6.69 1.41 -3.55
N LYS A 28 -7.40 2.54 -3.33
CA LYS A 28 -8.32 3.11 -4.33
C LYS A 28 -7.60 3.42 -5.65
N LEU A 29 -6.39 3.97 -5.58
CA LEU A 29 -5.57 4.26 -6.77
C LEU A 29 -5.13 2.99 -7.49
N LEU A 30 -4.70 1.98 -6.74
CA LEU A 30 -4.30 0.68 -7.27
C LEU A 30 -5.45 -0.03 -7.97
N HIS A 31 -6.64 -0.08 -7.37
CA HIS A 31 -7.82 -0.69 -8.00
C HIS A 31 -8.16 -0.03 -9.34
N LYS A 32 -8.11 1.30 -9.42
CA LYS A 32 -8.32 2.02 -10.69
C LYS A 32 -7.30 1.61 -11.75
N SER A 33 -6.01 1.52 -11.39
CA SER A 33 -4.95 1.12 -12.30
C SER A 33 -5.10 -0.34 -12.76
N LEU A 34 -5.44 -1.25 -11.85
CA LEU A 34 -5.61 -2.68 -12.15
C LEU A 34 -6.81 -2.94 -13.07
N LEU A 35 -7.94 -2.27 -12.84
CA LEU A 35 -9.11 -2.36 -13.71
C LEU A 35 -8.80 -1.94 -15.14
N HIS A 36 -8.03 -0.85 -15.29
CA HIS A 36 -7.61 -0.35 -16.61
C HIS A 36 -6.69 -1.33 -17.34
N ASN A 37 -5.72 -1.92 -16.64
CA ASN A 37 -4.70 -2.77 -17.26
C ASN A 37 -5.18 -4.21 -17.52
N ASN A 38 -6.12 -4.73 -16.72
CA ASN A 38 -6.54 -6.14 -16.77
C ASN A 38 -7.85 -6.38 -17.54
N ASN A 39 -8.34 -5.41 -18.33
CA ASN A 39 -9.63 -5.51 -19.04
C ASN A 39 -10.78 -5.95 -18.12
N ASN A 40 -10.88 -5.38 -16.92
CA ASN A 40 -11.85 -5.75 -15.88
C ASN A 40 -11.74 -7.18 -15.30
N LYS A 41 -10.61 -7.89 -15.50
CA LYS A 41 -10.36 -9.13 -14.75
C LYS A 41 -9.97 -8.82 -13.31
N GLU A 42 -10.44 -9.66 -12.39
CA GLU A 42 -10.01 -9.61 -10.99
C GLU A 42 -8.50 -9.78 -10.86
N SER A 43 -7.91 -9.05 -9.93
CA SER A 43 -6.48 -9.17 -9.60
C SER A 43 -6.24 -10.53 -8.96
N SER A 44 -5.14 -11.19 -9.31
CA SER A 44 -4.84 -12.53 -8.78
C SER A 44 -4.19 -12.50 -7.39
N PHE A 45 -3.90 -11.31 -6.85
CA PHE A 45 -3.31 -11.08 -5.53
C PHE A 45 -4.27 -10.33 -4.59
N SER A 46 -4.08 -10.48 -3.29
CA SER A 46 -4.90 -9.81 -2.26
C SER A 46 -4.33 -8.43 -1.92
N ILE A 47 -5.21 -7.48 -1.57
CA ILE A 47 -4.82 -6.17 -1.05
C ILE A 47 -5.26 -6.08 0.41
N HIS A 48 -4.31 -5.81 1.30
CA HIS A 48 -4.56 -5.54 2.71
C HIS A 48 -4.35 -4.06 3.00
N THR A 49 -5.33 -3.40 3.61
CA THR A 49 -5.23 -1.98 3.94
C THR A 49 -4.97 -1.79 5.43
N ILE A 50 -4.03 -0.89 5.73
CA ILE A 50 -3.70 -0.44 7.08
C ILE A 50 -4.07 1.04 7.19
N PRO A 51 -4.83 1.47 8.21
CA PRO A 51 -5.18 2.88 8.39
C PRO A 51 -3.94 3.77 8.50
N PHE A 52 -3.88 4.81 7.69
CA PHE A 52 -2.83 5.81 7.80
C PHE A 52 -3.10 6.73 8.99
N PRO A 53 -2.10 7.06 9.83
CA PRO A 53 -2.32 7.84 11.04
C PRO A 53 -2.40 9.35 10.77
N SER A 54 -3.21 9.79 9.80
CA SER A 54 -3.29 11.19 9.33
C SER A 54 -3.48 12.17 10.48
N GLN A 55 -4.42 11.87 11.39
CA GLN A 55 -4.72 12.74 12.53
C GLN A 55 -3.55 12.87 13.51
N GLN A 56 -2.74 11.81 13.70
CA GLN A 56 -1.58 11.85 14.62
C GLN A 56 -0.47 12.76 14.10
N VAL A 57 -0.39 12.95 12.79
CA VAL A 57 0.63 13.77 12.13
C VAL A 57 0.06 15.11 11.60
N GLY A 58 -1.19 15.43 11.94
CA GLY A 58 -1.84 16.69 11.54
C GLY A 58 -2.10 16.82 10.04
N LEU A 59 -2.37 15.71 9.36
CA LEU A 59 -2.77 15.66 7.95
C LEU A 59 -4.28 15.43 7.78
N PRO A 60 -4.89 15.94 6.69
CA PRO A 60 -6.24 15.55 6.28
C PRO A 60 -6.36 14.04 6.07
N GLU A 61 -7.55 13.46 6.33
CA GLU A 61 -7.74 12.00 6.31
C GLU A 61 -7.37 11.34 4.97
N ASP A 62 -7.69 11.96 3.83
CA ASP A 62 -7.41 11.38 2.51
C ASP A 62 -5.97 11.62 1.99
N LEU A 63 -5.15 12.37 2.74
CA LEU A 63 -3.80 12.73 2.35
C LEU A 63 -2.78 11.69 2.85
N GLU A 64 -2.74 10.56 2.13
CA GLU A 64 -1.89 9.41 2.47
C GLU A 64 -0.84 9.11 1.39
N ASN A 65 -0.71 9.98 0.38
CA ASN A 65 0.16 9.74 -0.77
C ASN A 65 1.13 10.91 -0.98
N PHE A 66 2.39 10.57 -1.27
CA PHE A 66 3.45 11.56 -1.51
C PHE A 66 3.25 12.39 -2.79
N PHE A 67 2.50 11.88 -3.77
CA PHE A 67 2.22 12.63 -4.99
C PHE A 67 1.29 13.82 -4.76
N SER A 68 0.55 13.84 -3.64
CA SER A 68 -0.32 14.94 -3.22
C SER A 68 0.39 15.95 -2.32
N ALA A 69 1.66 15.72 -1.96
CA ALA A 69 2.43 16.69 -1.17
C ALA A 69 2.86 17.86 -2.06
N THR A 70 2.41 19.07 -1.72
CA THR A 70 2.75 20.30 -2.45
C THR A 70 3.92 21.08 -1.82
N ASP A 71 4.34 20.69 -0.63
CA ASP A 71 5.35 21.38 0.17
C ASP A 71 6.10 20.41 1.10
N LEU A 72 7.22 20.89 1.66
CA LEU A 72 8.11 20.08 2.51
C LEU A 72 7.49 19.71 3.86
N ASP A 73 6.62 20.54 4.43
CA ASP A 73 5.97 20.27 5.71
C ASP A 73 4.99 19.09 5.56
N THR A 74 4.16 19.12 4.52
CA THR A 74 3.27 18.03 4.16
C THR A 74 4.05 16.73 3.89
N ALA A 75 5.16 16.81 3.14
CA ALA A 75 6.01 15.64 2.87
C ALA A 75 6.64 15.08 4.16
N ALA A 76 7.10 15.93 5.08
CA ALA A 76 7.66 15.51 6.36
C ALA A 76 6.62 14.82 7.26
N LYS A 77 5.39 15.35 7.31
CA LYS A 77 4.28 14.72 8.04
C LYS A 77 3.88 13.38 7.44
N LEU A 78 3.85 13.27 6.10
CA LEU A 78 3.60 12.00 5.42
C LEU A 78 4.66 10.97 5.76
N TYR A 79 5.93 11.36 5.71
CA TYR A 79 7.05 10.50 6.11
C TYR A 79 6.90 10.04 7.56
N HIS A 80 6.63 10.96 8.48
CA HIS A 80 6.41 10.61 9.88
C HIS A 80 5.24 9.64 10.04
N GLY A 81 4.12 9.88 9.36
CA GLY A 81 2.97 8.99 9.38
C GLY A 81 3.30 7.58 8.87
N MET A 82 4.15 7.45 7.85
CA MET A 82 4.62 6.15 7.37
C MET A 82 5.47 5.42 8.42
N THR A 83 6.34 6.12 9.15
CA THR A 83 7.15 5.49 10.22
C THR A 83 6.27 4.91 11.34
N LEU A 84 5.12 5.52 11.62
CA LEU A 84 4.17 5.03 12.62
C LEU A 84 3.41 3.77 12.19
N LEU A 85 3.45 3.39 10.91
CA LEU A 85 2.84 2.15 10.42
C LEU A 85 3.61 0.89 10.80
N GLN A 86 4.87 1.03 11.24
CA GLN A 86 5.76 -0.09 11.53
C GLN A 86 5.10 -1.14 12.42
N THR A 87 4.49 -0.74 13.53
CA THR A 87 3.86 -1.67 14.49
C THR A 87 2.74 -2.49 13.85
N GLN A 88 1.92 -1.87 13.00
CA GLN A 88 0.80 -2.55 12.31
C GLN A 88 1.32 -3.53 11.26
N ILE A 89 2.39 -3.17 10.54
CA ILE A 89 3.06 -4.02 9.56
C ILE A 89 3.73 -5.21 10.25
N GLU A 90 4.47 -4.99 11.34
CA GLU A 90 5.10 -6.06 12.13
C GLU A 90 4.06 -7.04 12.68
N HIS A 91 2.94 -6.52 13.19
CA HIS A 91 1.83 -7.35 13.63
C HIS A 91 1.29 -8.20 12.46
N PHE A 92 1.03 -7.59 11.30
CA PHE A 92 0.55 -8.32 10.12
C PHE A 92 1.53 -9.43 9.71
N ILE A 93 2.83 -9.14 9.61
CA ILE A 93 3.85 -10.11 9.22
C ILE A 93 3.93 -11.26 10.24
N THR A 94 3.91 -10.95 11.53
CA THR A 94 4.02 -11.96 12.59
C THR A 94 2.82 -12.92 12.59
N HIS A 95 1.62 -12.42 12.28
CA HIS A 95 0.40 -13.21 12.23
C HIS A 95 0.30 -14.05 10.95
N ASN A 96 0.65 -13.47 9.79
CA ASN A 96 0.49 -14.14 8.50
C ASN A 96 1.70 -14.99 8.10
N ARG A 97 2.88 -14.72 8.67
CA ARG A 97 4.15 -15.44 8.45
C ARG A 97 4.47 -15.68 6.96
N PRO A 98 4.64 -14.63 6.15
CA PRO A 98 4.98 -14.78 4.74
C PRO A 98 6.39 -15.38 4.58
N ASP A 99 6.59 -16.13 3.48
CA ASP A 99 7.92 -16.67 3.14
C ASP A 99 8.92 -15.58 2.71
N CYS A 100 8.42 -14.44 2.21
CA CYS A 100 9.22 -13.33 1.71
C CYS A 100 8.50 -11.99 1.91
N LEU A 101 9.27 -10.94 2.22
CA LEU A 101 8.82 -9.56 2.27
C LEU A 101 9.58 -8.74 1.21
N ILE A 102 8.85 -8.00 0.38
CA ILE A 102 9.40 -7.03 -0.57
C ILE A 102 8.91 -5.65 -0.14
N ALA A 103 9.82 -4.70 0.10
CA ALA A 103 9.51 -3.35 0.55
C ALA A 103 10.23 -2.29 -0.30
N SER A 104 9.65 -1.09 -0.40
CA SER A 104 10.19 0.08 -1.12
C SER A 104 10.09 1.35 -0.30
#